data_AF-A0A7V3PUL9-F1
#
_entry.id   AF-A0A7V3PUL9-F1
#
_cell.length_a   1.000
_cell.length_b   1.000
_cell.length_c   1.000
_cell.angle_alpha   90.00
_cell.angle_beta   90.00
_cell.angle_gamma   90.00
#
_symmetry.space_group_name_H-M   'P 1'
#
loop_
_entity.id
_entity.type
_entity.pdbx_description
1 polymer ?
#
loop_
_entity_poly.entity_id
_entity_poly.type
_entity_poly.pdbx_seq_one_letter_code
_entity_poly.pdbx_strand_id
1 'polypeptide(L)' 'NKAARWQSCRCGEVILGLIIPPECKLFSRVCTPEKPVGPCMVSSEGACAAYYKYER' A
#
# COMPACT_ATOMS: atom_id res chain seq x y z
N ASN A 1 -15.93 -0.04 -7.89
CA ASN A 1 -16.08 1.36 -7.40
C ASN A 1 -14.75 1.83 -6.81
N LYS A 2 -14.23 2.98 -7.24
CA LYS A 2 -12.94 3.55 -6.79
C LYS A 2 -12.93 3.87 -5.28
N ALA A 3 -14.08 4.22 -4.69
CA ALA A 3 -14.21 4.57 -3.27
C ALA A 3 -14.08 3.35 -2.35
N ALA A 4 -14.66 2.20 -2.72
CA ALA A 4 -14.63 0.98 -1.89
C ALA A 4 -13.21 0.43 -1.68
N ARG A 5 -12.35 0.52 -2.70
CA ARG A 5 -10.95 0.05 -2.59
C ARG A 5 -10.10 0.95 -1.68
N TRP A 6 -10.40 2.25 -1.59
CA TRP A 6 -9.67 3.19 -0.73
C TRP A 6 -9.97 2.94 0.75
N GLN A 7 -11.23 2.60 1.06
CA GLN A 7 -11.66 2.23 2.41
C GLN A 7 -10.98 0.98 2.95
N SER A 8 -10.54 0.07 2.07
CA SER A 8 -9.82 -1.15 2.46
C SER A 8 -8.30 -0.96 2.55
N CYS A 9 -7.78 0.23 2.25
CA CYS A 9 -6.35 0.50 2.31
C CYS A 9 -5.91 0.75 3.75
N ARG A 10 -4.89 0.00 4.20
CA ARG A 10 -4.30 0.12 5.56
C ARG A 10 -3.09 1.05 5.62
N CYS A 11 -2.98 2.03 4.71
CA CYS A 11 -1.83 2.95 4.63
C CYS A 11 -1.57 3.70 5.94
N GLY A 12 -2.64 4.12 6.64
CA GLY A 12 -2.50 4.81 7.92
C GLY A 12 -1.83 3.92 8.98
N GLU A 13 -2.18 2.64 9.03
CA GLU A 13 -1.58 1.68 9.97
C GLU A 13 -0.11 1.39 9.62
N VAL A 14 0.24 1.35 8.33
CA VAL A 14 1.64 1.23 7.86
C VAL A 14 2.46 2.45 8.27
N ILE A 15 1.92 3.67 8.08
CA ILE A 15 2.62 4.92 8.45
C ILE A 15 2.85 5.00 9.97
N LEU A 16 1.91 4.50 10.76
CA LEU A 16 2.03 4.42 12.21
C LEU A 16 2.92 3.26 12.69
N GLY A 17 3.41 2.41 11.79
CA GLY A 17 4.23 1.24 12.13
C GLY A 17 3.45 0.14 12.87
N LEU A 18 2.12 0.14 12.79
CA LEU A 18 1.27 -0.88 13.42
C LEU A 18 1.26 -2.20 12.64
N ILE A 19 1.51 -2.12 11.33
CA ILE A 19 1.67 -3.25 10.42
C ILE A 19 2.75 -2.97 9.38
N ILE A 20 3.32 -4.00 8.78
CA ILE A 20 4.14 -3.90 7.57
C ILE A 20 3.31 -4.06 6.29
N PRO A 21 3.77 -3.57 5.12
CA PRO A 21 2.99 -3.62 3.87
C PRO A 21 2.42 -5.01 3.49
N PRO A 22 3.14 -6.14 3.66
CA PRO A 22 2.59 -7.47 3.41
C PRO A 22 1.33 -7.84 4.23
N GLU A 23 1.11 -7.23 5.39
CA GLU A 23 -0.08 -7.45 6.22
C GLU A 23 -1.32 -6.67 5.73
N CYS A 24 -1.13 -5.74 4.78
CA CYS A 24 -2.24 -5.11 4.07
C CYS A 24 -2.74 -6.06 2.98
N LYS A 25 -3.99 -6.54 3.09
CA LYS A 25 -4.58 -7.48 2.11
C LYS A 25 -4.60 -6.98 0.66
N LEU A 26 -4.45 -5.69 0.44
CA LEU A 26 -4.40 -5.08 -0.89
C LEU A 26 -2.99 -5.03 -1.48
N PHE A 27 -1.96 -5.04 -0.63
CA PHE A 27 -0.56 -4.92 -1.04
C PHE A 27 -0.18 -6.04 -2.00
N SER A 28 0.55 -5.68 -3.05
CA SER A 28 1.06 -6.54 -4.14
C SER A 28 0.02 -7.33 -4.94
N ARG A 29 -1.25 -7.30 -4.55
CA ARG A 29 -2.37 -7.91 -5.26
C ARG A 29 -3.07 -6.91 -6.16
N VAL A 30 -3.77 -5.96 -5.55
CA VAL A 30 -4.53 -4.92 -6.26
C VAL A 30 -3.95 -3.53 -6.07
N CYS A 31 -3.11 -3.35 -5.04
CA CYS A 31 -2.31 -2.16 -4.82
C CYS A 31 -0.88 -2.44 -5.29
N THR A 32 -0.55 -1.92 -6.47
CA THR A 32 0.78 -2.01 -7.10
C THR A 32 1.23 -0.62 -7.57
N PRO A 33 2.52 -0.40 -7.92
CA PRO A 33 2.98 0.89 -8.44
C PRO A 33 2.21 1.35 -9.71
N GLU A 34 1.82 0.41 -10.58
CA GLU A 34 1.03 0.69 -11.78
C GLU A 34 -0.45 0.99 -11.46
N LYS A 35 -0.97 0.40 -10.38
CA LYS A 35 -2.37 0.54 -9.93
C LYS A 35 -2.40 0.86 -8.44
N PRO A 36 -1.96 2.07 -8.02
CA PRO A 36 -1.91 2.41 -6.61
C PRO A 36 -3.33 2.59 -6.06
N VAL A 37 -3.57 1.99 -4.89
CA VAL A 37 -4.84 2.16 -4.16
C VAL A 37 -4.77 3.29 -3.15
N GLY A 38 -3.64 3.42 -2.45
CA GLY A 38 -3.42 4.44 -1.43
C GLY A 38 -2.08 5.16 -1.59
N PRO A 39 -1.86 6.27 -0.86
CA PRO A 39 -0.75 7.19 -1.08
C PRO A 39 0.62 6.53 -0.89
N CYS A 40 0.76 5.57 0.03
CA CYS A 40 2.03 4.89 0.30
C CYS A 40 2.52 4.03 -0.88
N MET A 41 1.67 3.76 -1.89
CA MET A 41 2.04 3.06 -3.12
C MET A 41 2.23 4.02 -4.31
N VAL A 42 1.81 5.30 -4.19
CA VAL A 42 1.90 6.29 -5.27
C VAL A 42 3.32 6.83 -5.40
N SER A 43 3.95 7.19 -4.27
CA SER A 43 5.32 7.69 -4.25
C SER A 43 6.31 6.53 -4.19
N SER A 44 7.42 6.60 -4.93
CA SER A 44 8.54 5.65 -4.83
C SER A 44 9.19 5.63 -3.45
N GLU A 45 9.05 6.72 -2.68
CA GLU A 45 9.52 6.84 -1.29
C GLU A 45 8.45 6.35 -0.30
N GLY A 46 7.23 6.08 -0.75
CA GLY A 46 6.16 5.58 0.11
C GLY A 46 6.48 4.19 0.62
N ALA A 47 6.20 3.94 1.90
CA ALA A 47 6.52 2.67 2.56
C ALA A 47 6.05 1.43 1.78
N CYS A 48 4.85 1.47 1.19
CA CYS A 48 4.37 0.35 0.37
C CYS A 48 5.14 0.23 -0.95
N ALA A 49 5.44 1.33 -1.65
CA ALA A 49 6.20 1.26 -2.90
C ALA A 49 7.66 0.81 -2.68
N ALA A 50 8.31 1.30 -1.62
CA ALA A 50 9.64 0.88 -1.22
C ALA A 50 9.68 -0.62 -0.92
N TYR A 51 8.75 -1.10 -0.08
CA TYR A 51 8.63 -2.53 0.24
C TYR A 51 8.34 -3.37 -1.02
N TYR A 52 7.46 -2.87 -1.90
CA TYR A 52 7.16 -3.51 -3.18
C TYR A 52 8.41 -3.67 -4.06
N LYS A 53 9.33 -2.70 -4.03
CA LYS A 53 10.52 -2.66 -4.89
C LYS A 53 11.70 -3.47 -4.33
N TYR A 54 11.87 -3.50 -3.01
CA TYR A 54 13.11 -4.00 -2.41
C TYR A 54 12.93 -5.22 -1.49
N GLU A 55 11.73 -5.46 -0.97
CA GLU A 55 11.51 -6.43 0.13
C GLU A 55 10.39 -7.44 -0.16
N ARG A 56 9.81 -7.41 -1.36
CA ARG A 56 8.68 -8.28 -1.71
C ARG A 56 9.11 -9.65 -2.23
#